data_AF-A0A1G1NAC6-F1
#
_entry.id   AF-A0A1G1NAC6-F1
#
_cell.length_a   1.000
_cell.length_b   1.000
_cell.length_c   1.000
_cell.angle_alpha   90.00
_cell.angle_beta   90.00
_cell.angle_gamma   90.00
#
_symmetry.space_group_name_H-M   'P 1'
#
loop_
_entity.id
_entity.type
_entity.pdbx_description
1 polymer ?
#
loop_
_entity_poly.entity_id
_entity_poly.type
_entity_poly.pdbx_seq_one_letter_code
_entity_poly.pdbx_strand_id
1 'polypeptide(L)'
;MENRGFAPLESKGQLEKRKMLLTGFTLIELMVVIAIVGLLASVVTPQVGSLIDRGKVAKIVSAVAVLETAELAHYTDTSYFAREWDYTESPGSEYHALSMSQGGYAGWNGPYIPKPWNYNDNVVNQDTDIGALGRCQTLCWNHANFDLDRNGSEETTTGAFVGYSGIPSNLAQRVDSIFDGPGGAWSTQGKVEWDGNWLSIFLVKD
;
A
#
# COMPACT_ATOMS: atom_id res chain seq x y z
N MET A 1 -19.32 -81.08 -53.25
CA MET A 1 -20.31 -80.00 -53.03
C MET A 1 -21.18 -80.41 -51.86
N GLU A 2 -20.93 -79.88 -50.67
CA GLU A 2 -21.93 -79.85 -49.61
C GLU A 2 -21.77 -78.52 -48.87
N ASN A 3 -22.75 -77.65 -49.09
CA ASN A 3 -22.84 -76.31 -48.57
C ASN A 3 -23.42 -76.40 -47.15
N ARG A 4 -22.59 -76.23 -46.12
CA ARG A 4 -23.05 -76.20 -44.73
C ARG A 4 -23.06 -74.78 -44.21
N GLY A 5 -24.25 -74.20 -44.31
CA GLY A 5 -24.89 -73.37 -43.28
C GLY A 5 -24.04 -72.28 -42.62
N PHE A 6 -24.17 -71.06 -43.13
CA PHE A 6 -23.85 -69.85 -42.40
C PHE A 6 -24.87 -69.66 -41.26
N ALA A 7 -24.47 -69.89 -40.02
CA ALA A 7 -25.24 -69.50 -38.84
C ALA A 7 -24.76 -68.12 -38.36
N PRO A 8 -25.62 -67.09 -38.31
CA PRO A 8 -25.24 -65.80 -37.74
C PRO A 8 -25.05 -65.94 -36.22
N LEU A 9 -23.90 -65.51 -35.70
CA LEU A 9 -23.68 -65.36 -34.27
C LEU A 9 -24.55 -64.21 -33.75
N GLU A 10 -25.59 -64.56 -33.01
CA GLU A 10 -26.45 -63.61 -32.32
C GLU A 10 -25.63 -62.87 -31.24
N SER A 11 -25.11 -61.70 -31.59
CA SER A 11 -24.48 -60.79 -30.63
C SER A 11 -25.55 -60.13 -29.76
N LYS A 12 -25.99 -60.85 -28.71
CA LYS A 12 -26.72 -60.26 -27.58
C LYS A 12 -25.75 -59.44 -26.70
N GLY A 13 -25.21 -58.38 -27.27
CA GLY A 13 -24.61 -57.29 -26.50
C GLY A 13 -25.74 -56.41 -25.99
N GLN A 14 -26.24 -56.71 -24.79
CA GLN A 14 -27.19 -55.85 -24.11
C GLN A 14 -26.61 -54.44 -24.02
N LEU A 15 -27.25 -53.50 -24.72
CA LEU A 15 -26.99 -52.08 -24.57
C LEU A 15 -27.54 -51.69 -23.18
N GLU A 16 -26.73 -51.90 -22.14
CA GLU A 16 -26.94 -51.34 -20.81
C GLU A 16 -27.10 -49.83 -20.97
N LYS A 17 -28.34 -49.37 -21.07
CA LYS A 17 -28.71 -47.97 -20.95
C LYS A 17 -28.31 -47.55 -19.54
N ARG A 18 -27.08 -47.07 -19.39
CA ARG A 18 -26.70 -46.24 -18.26
C ARG A 18 -27.66 -45.06 -18.28
N LYS A 19 -28.69 -45.11 -17.43
CA LYS A 19 -29.44 -43.92 -17.05
C LYS A 19 -28.42 -43.01 -16.39
N MET A 20 -27.83 -42.09 -17.17
CA MET A 20 -27.25 -40.90 -16.58
C MET A 20 -28.40 -40.25 -15.82
N LEU A 21 -28.39 -40.42 -14.49
CA LEU A 21 -29.23 -39.65 -13.60
C LEU A 21 -28.76 -38.20 -13.76
N LEU A 22 -29.34 -37.48 -14.73
CA LEU A 22 -29.26 -36.03 -14.79
C LEU A 22 -30.11 -35.52 -13.62
N THR A 23 -29.54 -35.60 -12.42
CA THR A 23 -30.02 -34.87 -11.25
C THR A 23 -29.75 -33.40 -11.49
N GLY A 24 -30.74 -32.71 -12.06
CA GLY A 24 -30.74 -31.25 -12.15
C GLY A 24 -31.09 -30.63 -10.79
N PHE A 25 -30.45 -29.52 -10.46
CA PHE A 25 -30.84 -28.67 -9.34
C PHE A 25 -32.26 -28.13 -9.53
N THR A 26 -33.05 -28.08 -8.46
CA THR A 26 -34.37 -27.45 -8.51
C THR A 26 -34.24 -25.92 -8.50
N LEU A 27 -35.18 -25.22 -9.15
CA LEU A 27 -35.24 -23.76 -9.10
C LEU A 27 -35.34 -23.23 -7.66
N ILE A 28 -36.07 -23.95 -6.81
CA ILE A 28 -36.24 -23.57 -5.40
C ILE A 28 -34.96 -23.74 -4.59
N GLU A 29 -34.16 -24.79 -4.85
CA GLU A 29 -32.82 -24.92 -4.24
C GLU A 29 -31.93 -23.74 -4.59
N LEU A 30 -31.92 -23.33 -5.86
CA LEU A 30 -31.12 -22.18 -6.27
C LEU A 30 -31.64 -20.87 -5.65
N MET A 31 -32.96 -20.71 -5.54
CA MET A 31 -33.59 -19.53 -4.93
C MET A 31 -33.25 -19.38 -3.44
N VAL A 32 -33.29 -20.48 -2.68
CA VAL A 32 -32.94 -20.44 -1.25
C VAL A 32 -31.44 -20.14 -1.08
N VAL A 33 -30.58 -20.70 -1.93
CA VAL A 33 -29.13 -20.43 -1.88
C VAL A 33 -28.82 -18.96 -2.12
N ILE A 34 -29.37 -18.35 -3.18
CA ILE A 34 -29.13 -16.92 -3.43
C ILE A 34 -29.74 -16.02 -2.35
N ALA A 35 -30.85 -16.43 -1.74
CA ALA A 35 -31.46 -15.71 -0.62
C ALA A 35 -30.55 -15.72 0.63
N ILE A 36 -29.98 -16.89 0.97
CA ILE A 36 -29.05 -17.02 2.10
C ILE A 36 -27.74 -16.27 1.80
N VAL A 37 -27.19 -16.39 0.59
CA VAL A 37 -25.97 -15.67 0.18
C VAL A 37 -26.20 -14.16 0.22
N GLY A 38 -27.35 -13.66 -0.24
CA GLY A 38 -27.71 -12.24 -0.15
C GLY A 38 -27.79 -11.73 1.29
N LEU A 39 -28.37 -12.52 2.19
CA LEU A 39 -28.44 -12.17 3.61
C LEU A 39 -27.05 -12.12 4.26
N LEU A 40 -26.20 -13.11 4.02
CA LEU A 40 -24.84 -13.13 4.56
C LEU A 40 -23.98 -11.99 3.97
N ALA A 41 -24.07 -11.73 2.67
CA ALA A 41 -23.37 -10.64 2.00
C ALA A 41 -23.74 -9.27 2.60
N SER A 42 -25.02 -9.07 2.97
CA SER A 42 -25.48 -7.81 3.55
C SER A 42 -24.81 -7.47 4.89
N VAL A 43 -24.47 -8.47 5.70
CA VAL A 43 -23.84 -8.28 7.02
C VAL A 43 -22.33 -8.05 6.91
N VAL A 44 -21.66 -8.73 5.98
CA VAL A 44 -20.18 -8.72 5.86
C VAL A 44 -19.66 -7.46 5.15
N THR A 45 -20.41 -6.93 4.17
CA THR A 45 -19.98 -5.82 3.32
C THR A 45 -19.41 -4.60 4.06
N PRO A 46 -20.06 -4.03 5.10
CA PRO A 46 -19.52 -2.84 5.78
C PRO A 46 -18.21 -3.10 6.54
N GLN A 47 -17.93 -4.33 6.96
CA GLN A 47 -16.72 -4.66 7.72
C GLN A 47 -15.46 -4.71 6.83
N VAL A 48 -15.62 -5.06 5.55
CA VAL A 48 -14.51 -5.20 4.60
C VAL A 48 -13.80 -3.87 4.38
N GLY A 49 -14.54 -2.77 4.26
CA GLY A 49 -13.95 -1.43 4.06
C GLY A 49 -13.03 -1.02 5.21
N SER A 50 -13.47 -1.17 6.46
CA SER A 50 -12.64 -0.83 7.62
C SER A 50 -11.40 -1.72 7.75
N LEU A 51 -11.46 -2.98 7.30
CA LEU A 51 -10.29 -3.87 7.31
C LEU A 51 -9.25 -3.45 6.27
N ILE A 52 -9.71 -3.06 5.07
CA ILE A 52 -8.84 -2.53 4.01
C ILE A 52 -8.15 -1.25 4.49
N ASP A 53 -8.89 -0.32 5.11
CA ASP A 53 -8.32 0.92 5.62
C ASP A 53 -7.25 0.67 6.70
N ARG A 54 -7.50 -0.27 7.64
CA ARG A 54 -6.49 -0.65 8.63
C ARG A 54 -5.24 -1.25 7.97
N GLY A 55 -5.41 -2.06 6.93
CA GLY A 55 -4.29 -2.60 6.14
C GLY A 55 -3.47 -1.50 5.47
N LYS A 56 -4.14 -0.49 4.90
CA LYS A 56 -3.47 0.69 4.32
C LYS A 56 -2.70 1.48 5.37
N VAL A 57 -3.31 1.77 6.52
CA VAL A 57 -2.61 2.45 7.63
C VAL A 57 -1.39 1.66 8.09
N ALA A 58 -1.51 0.35 8.26
CA ALA A 58 -0.39 -0.51 8.66
C ALA A 58 0.75 -0.49 7.63
N LYS A 59 0.43 -0.44 6.32
CA LYS A 59 1.43 -0.32 5.26
C LYS A 59 2.15 1.04 5.31
N ILE A 60 1.44 2.15 5.54
CA ILE A 60 2.06 3.48 5.75
C ILE A 60 3.01 3.44 6.94
N VAL A 61 2.54 2.97 8.10
CA VAL A 61 3.34 2.96 9.34
C VAL A 61 4.58 2.09 9.18
N SER A 62 4.45 0.91 8.55
CA SER A 62 5.60 0.05 8.28
C SER A 62 6.60 0.68 7.30
N ALA A 63 6.11 1.38 6.29
CA ALA A 63 6.93 2.07 5.31
C ALA A 63 7.73 3.21 5.96
N VAL A 64 7.06 4.04 6.76
CA VAL A 64 7.68 5.12 7.55
C VAL A 64 8.85 4.60 8.40
N ALA A 65 8.67 3.49 9.12
CA ALA A 65 9.72 2.92 9.97
C ALA A 65 10.96 2.46 9.18
N VAL A 66 10.75 1.86 8.00
CA VAL A 66 11.85 1.46 7.10
C VAL A 66 12.61 2.69 6.61
N LEU A 67 11.89 3.74 6.23
CA LEU A 67 12.50 4.96 5.72
C LEU A 67 13.22 5.77 6.80
N GLU A 68 12.65 5.88 8.00
CA GLU A 68 13.29 6.55 9.13
C GLU A 68 14.65 5.90 9.42
N THR A 69 14.70 4.57 9.39
CA THR A 69 15.96 3.81 9.55
C THR A 69 16.93 4.07 8.41
N ALA A 70 16.44 4.11 7.16
CA ALA A 70 17.27 4.35 5.98
C ALA A 70 17.84 5.79 5.95
N GLU A 71 17.03 6.79 6.31
CA GLU A 71 17.44 8.19 6.44
C GLU A 71 18.48 8.37 7.53
N LEU A 72 18.30 7.75 8.70
CA LEU A 72 19.31 7.77 9.76
C LEU A 72 20.64 7.16 9.32
N ALA A 73 20.60 6.04 8.60
CA ALA A 73 21.80 5.40 8.07
C ALA A 73 22.50 6.30 7.04
N HIS A 74 21.75 6.86 6.08
CA HIS A 74 22.29 7.80 5.10
C HIS A 74 22.89 9.06 5.76
N TYR A 75 22.21 9.61 6.76
CA TYR A 75 22.71 10.76 7.52
C TYR A 75 23.99 10.43 8.29
N THR A 76 24.07 9.24 8.89
CA THR A 76 25.28 8.79 9.61
C THR A 76 26.49 8.70 8.68
N ASP A 77 26.28 8.22 7.44
CA ASP A 77 27.36 8.02 6.48
C ASP A 77 27.77 9.31 5.75
N THR A 78 26.83 10.22 5.52
CA THR A 78 27.03 11.38 4.63
C THR A 78 26.94 12.74 5.34
N SER A 79 26.44 12.79 6.58
CA SER A 79 26.01 14.02 7.28
C SER A 79 24.89 14.80 6.58
N TYR A 80 24.16 14.17 5.65
CA TYR A 80 23.02 14.77 4.97
C TYR A 80 21.81 13.87 5.04
N PHE A 81 20.63 14.47 5.21
CA PHE A 81 19.37 13.78 4.91
C PHE A 81 19.24 13.59 3.41
N ALA A 82 18.73 12.43 3.03
CA ALA A 82 18.57 12.02 1.65
C ALA A 82 17.28 12.58 1.04
N ARG A 83 17.20 12.46 -0.27
CA ARG A 83 16.00 12.74 -1.06
C ARG A 83 15.74 11.50 -1.90
N GLU A 84 14.50 11.03 -1.87
CA GLU A 84 14.04 9.86 -2.61
C GLU A 84 12.66 10.16 -3.19
N TRP A 85 12.58 10.52 -4.46
CA TRP A 85 11.31 10.86 -5.12
C TRP A 85 10.66 9.62 -5.75
N ASP A 86 9.42 9.77 -6.23
CA ASP A 86 8.80 8.76 -7.08
C ASP A 86 9.62 8.53 -8.36
N TYR A 87 10.17 7.31 -8.48
CA TYR A 87 10.97 6.89 -9.63
C TYR A 87 10.20 6.94 -10.95
N THR A 88 8.89 6.83 -10.92
CA THR A 88 8.03 6.87 -12.10
C THR A 88 8.02 8.25 -12.73
N GLU A 89 7.96 9.28 -11.91
CA GLU A 89 7.95 10.68 -12.38
C GLU A 89 9.36 11.23 -12.54
N SER A 90 10.31 10.76 -11.72
CA SER A 90 11.65 11.32 -11.62
C SER A 90 12.74 10.25 -11.71
N PRO A 91 12.88 9.52 -12.83
CA PRO A 91 13.75 8.33 -12.93
C PRO A 91 15.27 8.62 -12.87
N GLY A 92 15.66 9.89 -12.76
CA GLY A 92 17.05 10.31 -12.66
C GLY A 92 17.64 9.93 -11.30
N SER A 93 18.82 9.29 -11.31
CA SER A 93 19.50 8.83 -10.09
C SER A 93 19.74 9.93 -9.04
N GLU A 94 19.78 11.20 -9.47
CA GLU A 94 19.90 12.40 -8.64
C GLU A 94 18.72 12.64 -7.69
N TYR A 95 17.60 11.93 -7.87
CA TYR A 95 16.43 12.00 -6.98
C TYR A 95 16.30 10.80 -6.05
N HIS A 96 17.26 9.88 -6.06
CA HIS A 96 17.14 8.56 -5.43
C HIS A 96 18.28 8.25 -4.47
N ALA A 97 18.57 9.13 -3.51
CA ALA A 97 19.76 9.03 -2.66
C ALA A 97 19.77 7.81 -1.72
N LEU A 98 18.60 7.28 -1.37
CA LEU A 98 18.50 6.11 -0.51
C LEU A 98 18.71 4.82 -1.30
N SER A 99 18.23 4.77 -2.55
CA SER A 99 18.27 3.57 -3.39
C SER A 99 19.41 3.55 -4.41
N MET A 100 19.96 4.71 -4.77
CA MET A 100 20.98 4.89 -5.80
C MET A 100 22.05 5.88 -5.34
N SER A 101 23.33 5.54 -5.56
CA SER A 101 24.42 6.46 -5.23
C SER A 101 24.35 7.69 -6.12
N GLN A 102 24.20 8.85 -5.50
CA GLN A 102 24.42 10.13 -6.16
C GLN A 102 25.89 10.49 -5.99
N GLY A 103 26.61 10.80 -7.08
CA GLY A 103 28.02 11.18 -7.04
C GLY A 103 28.34 12.44 -6.21
N GLY A 104 27.36 13.01 -5.50
CA GLY A 104 27.47 14.20 -4.66
C GLY A 104 27.40 13.97 -3.14
N TYR A 105 27.23 12.72 -2.65
CA TYR A 105 27.32 12.42 -1.23
C TYR A 105 28.65 11.72 -0.90
N ALA A 106 29.60 12.49 -0.38
CA ALA A 106 30.82 11.90 0.17
C ALA A 106 30.44 10.95 1.33
N GLY A 107 31.03 9.75 1.34
CA GLY A 107 30.76 8.76 2.38
C GLY A 107 29.56 7.85 2.15
N TRP A 108 28.82 7.99 1.04
CA TRP A 108 27.69 7.12 0.73
C TRP A 108 28.11 5.63 0.72
N ASN A 109 27.45 4.82 1.54
CA ASN A 109 27.72 3.38 1.72
C ASN A 109 26.46 2.52 1.50
N GLY A 110 25.47 3.10 0.80
CA GLY A 110 24.21 2.44 0.49
C GLY A 110 24.35 1.30 -0.56
N PRO A 111 23.22 0.86 -1.14
CA PRO A 111 21.89 1.43 -0.99
C PRO A 111 21.26 1.11 0.38
N TYR A 112 20.52 2.07 0.92
CA TYR A 112 19.84 1.99 2.23
C TYR A 112 18.43 1.42 2.11
N ILE A 113 17.84 1.46 0.90
CA ILE A 113 16.60 0.77 0.54
C ILE A 113 16.83 -0.11 -0.69
N PRO A 114 16.11 -1.24 -0.85
CA PRO A 114 16.44 -2.25 -1.87
C PRO A 114 16.14 -1.83 -3.31
N LYS A 115 15.28 -0.82 -3.50
CA LYS A 115 14.89 -0.29 -4.81
C LYS A 115 14.44 1.16 -4.68
N PRO A 116 14.50 1.95 -5.76
CA PRO A 116 13.80 3.22 -5.81
C PRO A 116 12.32 3.03 -5.51
N TRP A 117 11.78 3.94 -4.72
CA TRP A 117 10.35 3.96 -4.46
C TRP A 117 9.58 4.50 -5.66
N ASN A 118 8.35 4.04 -5.82
CA ASN A 118 7.44 4.50 -6.87
C ASN A 118 5.98 4.49 -6.41
N TYR A 119 5.07 5.06 -7.21
CA TYR A 119 3.64 5.17 -6.87
C TYR A 119 2.97 3.84 -6.44
N ASN A 120 3.48 2.67 -6.85
CA ASN A 120 2.93 1.37 -6.42
C ASN A 120 3.28 1.02 -4.97
N ASP A 121 4.31 1.66 -4.41
CA ASP A 121 4.66 1.53 -2.99
C ASP A 121 3.67 2.30 -2.10
N ASN A 122 2.95 3.29 -2.64
CA ASN A 122 1.86 3.97 -1.95
C ASN A 122 0.68 3.01 -1.67
N VAL A 123 -0.10 3.32 -0.64
CA VAL A 123 -1.30 2.56 -0.23
C VAL A 123 -2.56 2.94 -0.99
N VAL A 124 -2.52 4.08 -1.69
CA VAL A 124 -3.59 4.58 -2.56
C VAL A 124 -3.21 4.60 -4.04
N ASN A 125 -2.04 4.06 -4.41
CA ASN A 125 -1.54 4.02 -5.80
C ASN A 125 -1.40 5.42 -6.40
N GLN A 126 -0.70 6.29 -5.67
CA GLN A 126 -0.45 7.69 -5.97
C GLN A 126 1.02 8.00 -5.64
N ASP A 127 1.50 9.18 -5.95
CA ASP A 127 2.90 9.56 -5.76
C ASP A 127 3.34 9.48 -4.29
N THR A 128 4.62 9.19 -4.06
CA THR A 128 5.23 9.12 -2.74
C THR A 128 6.63 9.66 -2.81
N ASP A 129 6.93 10.65 -1.96
CA ASP A 129 8.20 11.36 -1.96
C ASP A 129 8.80 11.41 -0.55
N ILE A 130 10.10 11.22 -0.46
CA ILE A 130 10.89 11.49 0.74
C ILE A 130 11.69 12.76 0.50
N GLY A 131 11.50 13.72 1.41
CA GLY A 131 12.15 15.02 1.37
C GLY A 131 13.01 15.26 2.62
N ALA A 132 14.16 15.89 2.41
CA ALA A 132 15.00 16.45 3.47
C ALA A 132 14.72 17.94 3.65
N LEU A 133 14.12 18.36 4.76
CA LEU A 133 13.77 19.76 5.06
C LEU A 133 14.96 20.73 4.91
N GLY A 134 16.16 20.33 5.34
CA GLY A 134 17.37 21.17 5.28
C GLY A 134 17.97 21.38 3.89
N ARG A 135 17.84 20.40 2.98
CA ARG A 135 18.24 20.55 1.55
C ARG A 135 17.11 21.12 0.68
N CYS A 136 16.01 21.51 1.30
CA CYS A 136 14.74 21.74 0.65
C CYS A 136 14.11 23.08 1.10
N GLN A 137 14.94 24.02 1.61
CA GLN A 137 14.50 25.36 2.06
C GLN A 137 13.75 26.21 1.01
N THR A 138 13.59 25.76 -0.24
CA THR A 138 12.84 26.52 -1.27
C THR A 138 11.92 25.67 -2.15
N LEU A 139 11.88 24.33 -1.99
CA LEU A 139 11.21 23.43 -2.93
C LEU A 139 10.38 22.31 -2.27
N CYS A 140 10.29 22.26 -0.94
CA CYS A 140 9.23 21.47 -0.32
C CYS A 140 8.01 22.37 -0.35
N TRP A 141 6.96 21.91 -0.99
CA TRP A 141 5.67 22.57 -1.15
C TRP A 141 5.05 22.98 0.20
N ASN A 142 5.52 24.02 0.89
CA ASN A 142 4.96 24.49 2.17
C ASN A 142 4.74 23.42 3.27
N HIS A 143 5.45 22.28 3.27
CA HIS A 143 5.30 21.21 4.29
C HIS A 143 6.12 21.50 5.57
N ALA A 144 6.07 22.73 6.08
CA ALA A 144 6.89 23.16 7.21
C ALA A 144 6.12 23.27 8.52
N ASN A 145 4.86 22.81 8.57
CA ASN A 145 3.98 23.07 9.71
C ASN A 145 4.01 21.96 10.78
N PHE A 146 5.14 21.26 10.92
CA PHE A 146 5.30 20.32 12.03
C PHE A 146 5.42 21.08 13.34
N ASP A 147 4.54 20.79 14.30
CA ASP A 147 4.53 21.31 15.69
C ASP A 147 4.76 20.12 16.64
N LEU A 148 6.00 19.60 16.62
CA LEU A 148 6.49 18.39 17.28
C LEU A 148 6.34 18.45 18.80
N ASP A 149 6.48 19.63 19.41
CA ASP A 149 6.29 19.83 20.86
C ASP A 149 4.86 20.24 21.25
N ARG A 150 4.00 20.50 20.26
CA ARG A 150 2.58 20.87 20.39
C ARG A 150 2.36 22.18 21.15
N ASN A 151 3.30 23.12 21.03
CA ASN A 151 3.19 24.43 21.66
C ASN A 151 2.39 25.43 20.82
N GLY A 152 1.98 25.06 19.60
CA GLY A 152 1.24 25.90 18.66
C GLY A 152 2.12 26.72 17.72
N SER A 153 3.43 26.47 17.71
CA SER A 153 4.41 27.05 16.79
C SER A 153 5.09 25.95 15.99
N GLU A 154 5.28 26.19 14.71
CA GLU A 154 5.99 25.27 13.82
C GLU A 154 7.48 25.20 14.20
N GLU A 155 8.05 24.00 14.24
CA GLU A 155 9.51 23.83 14.35
C GLU A 155 10.18 24.01 13.00
N THR A 156 11.06 25.01 12.92
CA THR A 156 11.90 25.31 11.76
C THR A 156 13.20 24.50 11.72
N THR A 157 13.24 23.36 12.42
CA THR A 157 14.45 22.52 12.52
C THR A 157 14.68 21.72 11.23
N THR A 158 15.92 21.29 10.98
CA THR A 158 16.21 20.43 9.82
C THR A 158 15.76 19.00 10.13
N GLY A 159 15.55 18.21 9.09
CA GLY A 159 15.04 16.86 9.26
C GLY A 159 14.70 16.19 7.95
N ALA A 160 14.12 15.01 8.05
CA ALA A 160 13.54 14.28 6.93
C ALA A 160 12.05 14.01 7.18
N PHE A 161 11.28 14.00 6.11
CA PHE A 161 9.86 13.62 6.12
C PHE A 161 9.57 12.68 4.95
N VAL A 162 8.50 11.90 5.10
CA VAL A 162 7.88 11.17 3.99
C VAL A 162 6.52 11.75 3.69
N GLY A 163 6.23 11.95 2.42
CA GLY A 163 4.97 12.46 1.91
C GLY A 163 4.26 11.45 1.02
N TYR A 164 2.94 11.35 1.18
CA TYR A 164 2.07 10.51 0.34
C TYR A 164 0.98 11.40 -0.26
N SER A 165 0.80 11.31 -1.58
CA SER A 165 -0.32 12.01 -2.25
C SER A 165 -1.59 11.16 -2.26
N GLY A 166 -2.74 11.82 -2.40
CA GLY A 166 -4.05 11.18 -2.54
C GLY A 166 -4.56 10.45 -1.30
N ILE A 167 -4.06 10.81 -0.11
CA ILE A 167 -4.50 10.19 1.14
C ILE A 167 -5.79 10.87 1.62
N PRO A 168 -6.90 10.12 1.76
CA PRO A 168 -8.16 10.69 2.24
C PRO A 168 -8.09 10.97 3.75
N SER A 169 -8.86 11.97 4.20
CA SER A 169 -8.84 12.45 5.60
C SER A 169 -9.06 11.36 6.65
N ASN A 170 -9.96 10.41 6.38
CA ASN A 170 -10.23 9.30 7.30
C ASN A 170 -9.04 8.35 7.49
N LEU A 171 -8.17 8.23 6.47
CA LEU A 171 -6.93 7.44 6.56
C LEU A 171 -5.84 8.27 7.26
N ALA A 172 -5.69 9.54 6.88
CA ALA A 172 -4.76 10.47 7.51
C ALA A 172 -4.99 10.57 9.03
N GLN A 173 -6.24 10.76 9.48
CA GLN A 173 -6.61 10.77 10.90
C GLN A 173 -6.19 9.50 11.65
N ARG A 174 -6.27 8.33 11.01
CA ARG A 174 -5.86 7.08 11.63
C ARG A 174 -4.34 6.99 11.74
N VAL A 175 -3.62 7.48 10.72
CA VAL A 175 -2.16 7.55 10.75
C VAL A 175 -1.71 8.52 11.86
N ASP A 176 -2.27 9.73 11.90
CA ASP A 176 -2.07 10.71 12.97
C ASP A 176 -2.27 10.10 14.36
N SER A 177 -3.40 9.42 14.58
CA SER A 177 -3.68 8.79 15.87
C SER A 177 -2.65 7.74 16.33
N ILE A 178 -1.85 7.18 15.42
CA ILE A 178 -0.77 6.23 15.72
C ILE A 178 0.53 6.96 16.08
N PHE A 179 0.86 8.02 15.35
CA PHE A 179 2.12 8.76 15.54
C PHE A 179 2.01 9.80 16.67
N ASP A 180 0.88 10.51 16.71
CA ASP A 180 0.64 11.63 17.61
C ASP A 180 -0.35 11.31 18.74
N GLY A 181 -1.00 10.15 18.69
CA GLY A 181 -1.99 9.75 19.68
C GLY A 181 -3.33 10.47 19.49
N PRO A 182 -4.32 10.21 20.36
CA PRO A 182 -5.67 10.73 20.17
C PRO A 182 -5.81 12.19 20.62
N GLY A 183 -6.43 13.02 19.76
CA GLY A 183 -6.82 14.40 20.08
C GLY A 183 -5.78 15.46 19.69
N GLY A 184 -6.15 16.75 19.75
CA GLY A 184 -5.36 17.86 19.21
C GLY A 184 -5.75 18.24 17.78
N ALA A 185 -5.01 19.17 17.16
CA ALA A 185 -5.20 19.47 15.74
C ALA A 185 -4.51 18.40 14.88
N TRP A 186 -5.22 17.28 14.67
CA TRP A 186 -4.79 16.03 14.00
C TRP A 186 -4.22 16.16 12.57
N SER A 187 -4.21 17.37 12.00
CA SER A 187 -3.75 17.62 10.63
C SER A 187 -2.63 18.64 10.54
N THR A 188 -2.26 19.31 11.64
CA THR A 188 -1.31 20.43 11.63
C THR A 188 -0.42 20.46 12.89
N GLN A 189 -0.42 19.40 13.69
CA GLN A 189 0.36 19.34 14.92
C GLN A 189 1.01 17.98 15.10
N GLY A 190 2.20 17.98 15.66
CA GLY A 190 2.98 16.77 15.90
C GLY A 190 3.78 16.32 14.68
N LYS A 191 3.97 15.01 14.58
CA LYS A 191 4.74 14.38 13.50
C LYS A 191 3.95 14.29 12.20
N VAL A 192 2.62 14.38 12.24
CA VAL A 192 1.76 14.18 11.07
C VAL A 192 1.12 15.50 10.64
N GLU A 193 1.20 15.78 9.33
CA GLU A 193 0.55 16.90 8.68
C GLU A 193 -0.31 16.40 7.52
N TRP A 194 -1.51 16.98 7.36
CA TRP A 194 -2.39 16.68 6.23
C TRP A 194 -3.09 17.94 5.72
N ASP A 195 -2.96 18.21 4.41
CA ASP A 195 -3.37 19.49 3.80
C ASP A 195 -4.65 19.41 2.92
N GLY A 196 -5.34 18.26 2.92
CA GLY A 196 -6.49 18.00 2.04
C GLY A 196 -6.25 16.89 1.02
N ASN A 197 -5.00 16.68 0.61
CA ASN A 197 -4.63 15.65 -0.36
C ASN A 197 -3.30 14.98 -0.03
N TRP A 198 -2.39 15.73 0.56
CA TRP A 198 -1.04 15.29 0.91
C TRP A 198 -0.96 14.94 2.39
N LEU A 199 -0.36 13.81 2.70
CA LEU A 199 -0.03 13.38 4.06
C LEU A 199 1.48 13.40 4.23
N SER A 200 1.99 14.26 5.10
CA SER A 200 3.40 14.32 5.46
C SER A 200 3.63 13.75 6.86
N ILE A 201 4.69 12.97 7.03
CA ILE A 201 5.07 12.36 8.30
C ILE A 201 6.55 12.64 8.55
N PHE A 202 6.82 13.33 9.65
CA PHE A 202 8.16 13.66 10.09
C PHE A 202 8.90 12.40 10.57
N LEU A 203 10.08 12.14 9.99
CA LEU A 203 10.90 10.97 10.26
C LEU A 203 11.90 11.26 11.38
N VAL A 204 12.79 12.24 11.17
CA VAL A 204 13.97 12.47 12.00
C VAL A 204 14.28 13.96 12.08
N LYS A 205 14.68 14.42 13.28
CA LYS A 205 15.15 15.78 13.58
C LYS A 205 16.67 15.77 13.78
N ASP A 206 17.37 16.82 13.36
CA ASP A 206 18.80 17.03 13.66
C ASP A 206 19.08 17.51 15.10
#